data_AF-A0A963R1Z0-F1
#
_entry.id   AF-A0A963R1Z0-F1
#
_cell.length_a   1.000
_cell.length_b   1.000
_cell.length_c   1.000
_cell.angle_alpha   90.00
_cell.angle_beta   90.00
_cell.angle_gamma   90.00
#
_symmetry.space_group_name_H-M   'P 1'
#
loop_
_entity.id
_entity.type
_entity.pdbx_description
1 polymer ?
#
loop_
_entity_poly.entity_id
_entity_poly.type
_entity_poly.pdbx_seq_one_letter_code
_entity_poly.pdbx_strand_id
1 'polypeptide(L)' 'MILANNIRQHRKARGVSQQDFALEIEMDRTYIGGVERGERNVSIDNIERIAKGLEVKPHLLLTEPE' A
#
# COMPACT_ATOMS: atom_id res chain seq x y z
N MET A 1 -9.21 6.55 5.70
CA MET A 1 -8.34 5.72 6.55
C MET A 1 -6.89 6.03 6.24
N ILE A 2 -6.07 6.26 7.26
CA ILE A 2 -4.66 6.66 7.15
C ILE A 2 -3.89 5.67 6.26
N LEU A 3 -3.91 4.38 6.60
CA LEU A 3 -3.23 3.31 5.86
C LEU A 3 -3.56 3.28 4.37
N ALA A 4 -4.86 3.22 4.06
CA ALA A 4 -5.35 3.16 2.68
C ALA A 4 -4.93 4.38 1.85
N ASN A 5 -4.96 5.56 2.45
CA ASN A 5 -4.58 6.81 1.79
C ASN A 5 -3.07 6.86 1.53
N ASN A 6 -2.24 6.53 2.52
CA ASN A 6 -0.79 6.61 2.40
C ASN A 6 -0.26 5.60 1.38
N ILE A 7 -0.76 4.36 1.38
CA ILE A 7 -0.41 3.34 0.36
C ILE A 7 -0.71 3.89 -1.04
N ARG A 8 -1.92 4.42 -1.25
CA ARG A 8 -2.34 4.98 -2.54
C ARG A 8 -1.48 6.18 -2.94
N GLN A 9 -1.17 7.07 -2.01
CA GLN A 9 -0.35 8.27 -2.28
C GLN A 9 1.07 7.88 -2.69
N HIS A 10 1.75 7.03 -1.91
CA HIS A 10 3.09 6.57 -2.24
C HIS A 10 3.12 5.78 -3.56
N ARG A 11 2.13 4.91 -3.81
CA ARG A 11 2.05 4.19 -5.09
C ARG A 11 1.91 5.15 -6.27
N LYS A 12 1.03 6.15 -6.15
CA LYS A 12 0.85 7.17 -7.20
C LYS A 12 2.10 8.02 -7.39
N ALA A 13 2.82 8.35 -6.32
CA ALA A 13 4.08 9.09 -6.40
C ALA A 13 5.17 8.30 -7.15
N ARG A 14 5.18 6.96 -7.05
CA ARG A 14 6.02 6.08 -7.88
C ARG A 14 5.53 5.93 -9.34
N GLY A 15 4.33 6.41 -9.67
CA GLY A 15 3.79 6.35 -11.03
C GLY A 15 3.33 4.96 -11.49
N VAL A 16 3.19 3.99 -10.58
CA VAL A 16 2.81 2.60 -10.91
C VAL A 16 1.31 2.35 -10.74
N SER A 17 0.72 1.50 -11.58
CA SER A 17 -0.70 1.11 -11.43
C SER A 17 -0.89 0.13 -10.25
N GLN A 18 -2.14 -0.12 -9.84
CA GLN A 18 -2.42 -1.16 -8.83
C GLN A 18 -2.02 -2.55 -9.32
N GLN A 19 -2.15 -2.81 -10.62
CA GLN A 19 -1.80 -4.10 -11.23
C GLN A 19 -0.28 -4.29 -11.19
N ASP A 20 0.48 -3.28 -11.63
CA ASP A 20 1.94 -3.38 -11.68
C ASP A 20 2.53 -3.47 -10.28
N PHE A 21 2.02 -2.66 -9.34
CA PHE A 21 2.47 -2.71 -7.95
C PHE A 21 2.16 -4.05 -7.29
N ALA A 22 0.95 -4.59 -7.49
CA ALA A 22 0.57 -5.89 -6.95
C ALA A 22 1.47 -7.01 -7.51
N LEU A 23 1.79 -6.96 -8.82
CA LEU A 23 2.73 -7.90 -9.43
C LEU A 23 4.14 -7.76 -8.84
N GLU A 24 4.65 -6.54 -8.67
CA GLU A 24 5.98 -6.23 -8.11
C GLU A 24 6.16 -6.81 -6.71
N ILE A 25 5.13 -6.73 -5.87
CA ILE A 25 5.17 -7.26 -4.50
C ILE A 25 4.58 -8.67 -4.39
N GLU A 26 4.30 -9.35 -5.50
CA GLU A 26 3.67 -10.68 -5.58
C GLU A 26 2.40 -10.81 -4.70
N MET A 27 1.50 -9.84 -4.82
CA MET A 27 0.19 -9.83 -4.17
C MET A 27 -0.93 -9.78 -5.21
N ASP A 28 -2.13 -10.18 -4.82
CA ASP A 28 -3.28 -10.11 -5.70
C ASP A 28 -3.72 -8.65 -5.92
N ARG A 29 -3.96 -8.26 -7.18
CA ARG A 29 -4.42 -6.91 -7.54
C ARG A 29 -5.69 -6.51 -6.78
N THR A 30 -6.66 -7.42 -6.64
CA THR A 30 -7.91 -7.15 -5.93
C THR A 30 -7.69 -6.95 -4.44
N TYR A 31 -6.70 -7.63 -3.84
CA TYR A 31 -6.27 -7.38 -2.47
C TYR A 31 -5.75 -5.94 -2.33
N ILE A 32 -4.79 -5.53 -3.16
CA ILE A 32 -4.23 -4.16 -3.13
C ILE A 32 -5.32 -3.10 -3.37
N GLY A 33 -6.19 -3.33 -4.34
CA GLY A 33 -7.33 -2.45 -4.58
C GLY A 33 -8.25 -2.34 -3.36
N GLY A 34 -8.55 -3.45 -2.69
CA GLY A 34 -9.34 -3.47 -1.46
C GLY A 34 -8.65 -2.75 -0.29
N VAL A 35 -7.34 -2.91 -0.15
CA VAL A 35 -6.53 -2.18 0.85
C VAL A 35 -6.58 -0.68 0.62
N GLU A 36 -6.33 -0.23 -0.61
CA GLU A 36 -6.37 1.20 -0.95
C GLU A 36 -7.77 1.81 -0.82
N ARG A 37 -8.84 1.02 -0.89
CA ARG A 37 -10.22 1.48 -0.64
C ARG A 37 -10.62 1.37 0.83
N GLY A 38 -9.81 0.74 1.67
CA GLY A 38 -10.16 0.53 3.08
C GLY A 38 -11.16 -0.61 3.31
N GLU A 39 -11.27 -1.54 2.38
CA GLU A 39 -12.21 -2.67 2.42
C GLU A 39 -11.55 -3.96 2.96
N ARG A 40 -10.29 -3.88 3.40
CA ARG A 40 -9.49 -5.01 3.87
C ARG A 40 -8.79 -4.64 5.17
N ASN A 41 -8.84 -5.55 6.13
CA ASN A 41 -7.95 -5.53 7.30
C ASN A 41 -6.61 -6.13 6.88
N VAL A 42 -5.54 -5.35 7.01
CA VAL A 42 -4.19 -5.73 6.59
C VAL A 42 -3.42 -6.24 7.80
N SER A 43 -2.73 -7.38 7.66
CA SER A 43 -1.81 -7.87 8.70
C SER A 43 -0.56 -6.99 8.78
N ILE A 44 0.14 -7.04 9.91
CA ILE A 44 1.41 -6.31 10.08
C ILE A 44 2.43 -6.74 9.02
N ASP A 45 2.54 -8.04 8.73
CA ASP A 45 3.46 -8.56 7.70
C ASP A 45 3.17 -7.99 6.31
N ASN A 46 1.88 -7.82 5.97
CA ASN A 46 1.51 -7.21 4.69
C ASN A 46 1.76 -5.71 4.67
N ILE A 47 1.65 -5.00 5.80
CA ILE A 47 2.06 -3.59 5.89
C ILE A 47 3.57 -3.48 5.61
N GLU A 48 4.39 -4.35 6.20
CA GLU A 48 5.83 -4.38 5.94
C GLU A 48 6.14 -4.70 4.47
N ARG A 49 5.49 -5.72 3.89
CA ARG A 49 5.65 -6.09 2.48
C ARG A 49 5.29 -4.95 1.54
N ILE A 50 4.15 -4.29 1.78
CA ILE A 50 3.68 -3.14 1.00
C ILE A 50 4.65 -1.97 1.14
N ALA A 51 5.08 -1.65 2.36
CA ALA A 51 6.04 -0.57 2.61
C ALA A 51 7.38 -0.81 1.90
N LYS A 52 7.88 -2.04 1.95
CA LYS A 52 9.09 -2.46 1.24
C LYS A 52 8.95 -2.28 -0.27
N GLY A 53 7.83 -2.70 -0.85
CA GLY A 53 7.56 -2.48 -2.27
C GLY A 53 7.36 -1.02 -2.65
N LEU A 54 6.90 -0.18 -1.72
CA LEU A 54 6.79 1.27 -1.92
C LEU A 54 8.10 2.02 -1.63
N GLU A 55 9.16 1.32 -1.21
CA GLU A 55 10.45 1.89 -0.82
C GLU A 55 10.34 2.94 0.30
N VAL A 56 9.43 2.70 1.25
CA VAL A 56 9.21 3.57 2.42
C VAL A 56 9.29 2.77 3.72
N LYS A 57 9.50 3.49 4.83
CA LYS A 57 9.42 2.87 6.16
C LYS A 57 7.97 2.54 6.51
N PRO A 58 7.66 1.38 7.10
CA PRO A 58 6.28 0.97 7.43
C PRO A 58 5.50 1.99 8.25
N HIS A 59 6.14 2.69 9.19
CA HIS A 59 5.47 3.69 10.03
C HIS A 59 4.89 4.86 9.23
N LEU A 60 5.47 5.20 8.06
CA LEU A 60 4.94 6.27 7.18
C LEU A 60 3.58 5.89 6.59
N LEU A 61 3.26 4.60 6.52
CA LEU A 61 1.93 4.15 6.12
C LEU A 61 0.87 4.34 7.22
N LEU A 62 1.28 4.67 8.45
CA LEU A 62 0.39 4.75 9.63
C LEU A 62 0.33 6.15 10.25
N THR A 63 1.07 7.12 9.72
CA THR A 63 1.05 8.52 10.18
C THR A 63 0.06 9.35 9.39
N GLU A 64 -0.59 10.31 10.03
CA GLU A 64 -1.40 11.30 9.30
C GLU A 64 -0.50 12.06 8.32
N PRO A 65 -0.98 12.31 7.08
CA PRO A 65 -0.30 13.24 6.18
C PRO A 65 -0.39 14.65 6.78
N GLU A 66 0.73 15.39 6.75
CA GLU A 66 0.71 16.84 7.00
C GLU A 66 -0.19 17.60 6.02
#